data_AF-A0A976KQ32-F1
#
_entry.id   AF-A0A976KQ32-F1
#
_cell.length_a   1.000
_cell.length_b   1.000
_cell.length_c   1.000
_cell.angle_alpha   90.00
_cell.angle_beta   90.00
_cell.angle_gamma   90.00
#
_symmetry.space_group_name_H-M   'P 1'
#
loop_
_entity.id
_entity.type
_entity.pdbx_description
1 polymer ?
#
loop_
_entity_poly.entity_id
_entity_poly.type
_entity_poly.pdbx_seq_one_letter_code
_entity_poly.pdbx_strand_id
1 'polypeptide(L)'
;MADSLRETVAALKHDLGKYVAWRSTNLEPSAWDGPLRQECVDALTRDVLATRTRSGTDEPAWDVWARLTSPLRRPFEHEELQRVAQAVARLRDFEAALRTADRQRLAAARVEIRDAQHTIRRELAALARRLARASE
;
A
#
# COMPACT_ATOMS: atom_id res chain seq x y z
N MET A 1 25.72 -1.99 -1.87
CA MET A 1 24.47 -1.85 -2.66
C MET A 1 23.39 -2.83 -2.24
N ALA A 2 23.68 -4.13 -2.07
CA ALA A 2 22.70 -5.12 -1.62
C ALA A 2 22.09 -4.81 -0.22
N ASP A 3 22.89 -4.32 0.72
CA ASP A 3 22.39 -3.97 2.07
C ASP A 3 21.40 -2.80 2.05
N SER A 4 21.68 -1.76 1.26
CA SER A 4 20.77 -0.61 1.08
C SER A 4 19.41 -1.02 0.48
N LEU A 5 19.39 -2.00 -0.43
CA LEU A 5 18.14 -2.55 -0.96
C LEU A 5 17.38 -3.34 0.11
N ARG A 6 18.07 -4.19 0.89
CA ARG A 6 17.43 -4.96 1.97
C ARG A 6 16.80 -4.06 3.01
N GLU A 7 17.54 -3.04 3.46
CA GLU A 7 17.04 -2.03 4.39
C GLU A 7 15.81 -1.31 3.84
N THR A 8 15.87 -0.90 2.57
CA THR A 8 14.74 -0.24 1.91
C THR A 8 13.51 -1.15 1.83
N VAL A 9 13.68 -2.41 1.46
CA VAL A 9 12.58 -3.38 1.37
C VAL A 9 12.02 -3.73 2.76
N ALA A 10 12.87 -3.83 3.78
CA ALA A 10 12.44 -4.01 5.16
C ALA A 10 11.61 -2.82 5.65
N ALA A 11 12.05 -1.59 5.37
CA ALA A 11 11.31 -0.37 5.69
C ALA A 11 9.98 -0.31 4.93
N LEU A 12 9.96 -0.64 3.63
CA LEU A 12 8.73 -0.72 2.84
C LEU A 12 7.75 -1.75 3.40
N LYS A 13 8.21 -2.94 3.77
CA LYS A 13 7.36 -3.97 4.38
C LYS A 13 6.75 -3.46 5.70
N HIS A 14 7.55 -2.78 6.52
CA HIS A 14 7.11 -2.27 7.82
C HIS A 14 6.16 -1.08 7.70
N ASP A 15 6.46 -0.11 6.84
CA ASP A 15 5.74 1.16 6.77
C ASP A 15 4.59 1.15 5.77
N LEU A 16 4.79 0.51 4.62
CA LEU A 16 3.77 0.43 3.56
C LEU A 16 3.02 -0.89 3.65
N GLY A 17 3.72 -2.03 3.59
CA GLY A 17 3.08 -3.35 3.58
C GLY A 17 2.18 -3.61 4.79
N LYS A 18 2.64 -3.25 5.99
CA LYS A 18 1.85 -3.44 7.21
C LYS A 18 0.60 -2.56 7.26
N TYR A 19 0.73 -1.29 6.86
CA TYR A 19 -0.28 -0.27 7.17
C TYR A 19 -1.24 0.03 6.02
N VAL A 20 -0.89 -0.29 4.77
CA VAL A 20 -1.72 -0.01 3.59
C VAL A 20 -3.06 -0.76 3.58
N ALA A 21 -3.25 -1.72 4.48
CA ALA A 21 -4.51 -2.47 4.68
C ALA A 21 -4.63 -2.95 6.13
N TRP A 22 -4.22 -2.12 7.11
CA TRP A 22 -4.22 -2.51 8.52
C TRP A 22 -5.63 -2.56 9.10
N ARG A 23 -6.48 -1.60 8.77
CA ARG A 23 -7.84 -1.50 9.31
C ARG A 23 -8.83 -2.24 8.43
N SER A 24 -8.77 -2.01 7.12
CA SER A 24 -9.74 -2.50 6.14
C SER A 24 -9.76 -4.03 6.07
N THR A 25 -8.62 -4.69 6.36
CA THR A 25 -8.51 -6.16 6.39
C THR A 25 -9.18 -6.81 7.59
N ASN A 26 -9.47 -6.04 8.65
CA ASN A 26 -10.11 -6.53 9.88
C ASN A 26 -11.63 -6.32 9.86
N LEU A 27 -12.16 -5.71 8.79
CA LEU A 27 -13.60 -5.57 8.61
C LEU A 27 -14.20 -6.92 8.22
N GLU A 28 -15.41 -7.18 8.70
CA GLU A 28 -16.22 -8.30 8.26
C GLU A 28 -16.38 -8.29 6.73
N PRO A 29 -16.41 -9.45 6.05
CA PRO A 29 -16.59 -9.51 4.59
C PRO A 29 -17.80 -8.71 4.09
N SER A 30 -18.90 -8.74 4.86
CA SER A 30 -20.13 -8.00 4.56
C SER A 30 -19.96 -6.47 4.53
N ALA A 31 -18.91 -5.91 5.14
CA ALA A 31 -18.59 -4.49 5.05
C ALA A 31 -18.19 -4.05 3.63
N TRP A 32 -17.85 -5.02 2.78
CA TRP A 32 -17.42 -4.84 1.41
C TRP A 32 -18.51 -5.18 0.40
N ASP A 33 -19.67 -5.67 0.83
CA ASP A 33 -20.76 -6.09 -0.06
C ASP A 33 -21.85 -5.02 -0.15
N GLY A 34 -22.45 -4.87 -1.34
CA GLY A 34 -23.47 -3.84 -1.56
C GLY A 34 -22.93 -2.41 -1.45
N PRO A 35 -23.73 -1.44 -0.94
CA PRO A 35 -23.28 -0.08 -0.67
C PRO A 35 -22.21 -0.03 0.43
N LEU A 36 -21.12 0.71 0.19
CA LEU A 36 -20.04 0.82 1.18
C LEU A 36 -20.54 1.51 2.47
N ARG A 37 -20.34 0.84 3.61
CA ARG A 37 -20.61 1.42 4.93
C ARG A 37 -19.56 2.50 5.26
N GLN A 38 -19.93 3.48 6.09
CA GLN A 38 -19.02 4.56 6.49
C GLN A 38 -17.74 4.03 7.13
N GLU A 39 -17.84 3.03 8.02
CA GLU A 39 -16.69 2.36 8.64
C GLU A 39 -15.67 1.81 7.63
N CYS A 40 -16.14 1.34 6.46
CA CYS A 40 -15.29 0.82 5.41
C CYS A 40 -14.55 1.95 4.70
N VAL A 41 -15.25 3.06 4.43
CA VAL A 41 -14.63 4.28 3.90
C VAL A 41 -13.59 4.82 4.88
N ASP A 42 -13.91 4.91 6.17
CA ASP A 42 -12.98 5.41 7.19
C ASP A 42 -11.74 4.54 7.30
N ALA A 43 -11.92 3.22 7.28
CA ALA A 43 -10.81 2.27 7.30
C ALA A 43 -9.92 2.41 6.05
N LEU A 44 -10.52 2.49 4.86
CA LEU A 44 -9.80 2.69 3.60
C LEU A 44 -9.03 4.02 3.58
N THR A 45 -9.68 5.10 3.99
CA THR A 45 -9.07 6.43 4.07
C THR A 45 -7.88 6.42 5.03
N ARG A 46 -8.02 5.81 6.21
CA ARG A 46 -6.90 5.67 7.16
C ARG A 46 -5.77 4.82 6.59
N ASP A 47 -6.09 3.70 5.94
CA ASP A 47 -5.08 2.79 5.42
C ASP A 47 -4.32 3.39 4.22
N VAL A 48 -4.99 4.17 3.35
CA VAL A 48 -4.42 4.67 2.09
C VAL A 48 -3.96 6.12 2.17
N LEU A 49 -4.73 7.03 2.79
CA LEU A 49 -4.37 8.45 2.91
C LEU A 49 -3.55 8.77 4.16
N ALA A 50 -3.60 7.90 5.17
CA ALA A 50 -2.85 8.02 6.42
C ALA A 50 -2.06 6.73 6.73
N THR A 51 -1.46 6.13 5.70
CA THR A 51 -0.70 4.88 5.80
C THR A 51 0.39 4.96 6.88
N ARG A 52 1.05 6.11 7.02
CA ARG A 52 1.90 6.43 8.17
C ARG A 52 1.59 7.81 8.69
N THR A 53 1.91 8.05 9.96
CA THR A 53 1.91 9.40 10.54
C THR A 53 3.33 9.69 11.00
N ARG A 54 3.94 10.78 10.52
CA ARG A 54 5.28 11.22 10.90
C ARG A 54 5.26 12.68 11.29
N SER A 55 5.81 12.99 12.46
CA SER A 55 5.84 14.37 12.99
C SER A 55 4.46 15.05 12.98
N GLY A 56 3.40 14.29 13.29
CA GLY A 56 2.03 14.78 13.31
C GLY A 56 1.36 14.97 11.94
N THR A 57 2.04 14.62 10.84
CA THR A 57 1.48 14.69 9.48
C THR A 57 1.22 13.27 8.95
N ASP A 58 0.02 13.07 8.40
CA ASP A 58 -0.34 11.82 7.73
C ASP A 58 0.32 11.75 6.34
N GLU A 59 0.98 10.64 6.08
CA GLU A 59 1.61 10.28 4.81
C GLU A 59 0.75 9.23 4.08
N PRO A 60 0.24 9.53 2.88
CA PRO A 60 -0.46 8.54 2.06
C PRO A 60 0.50 7.48 1.50
N ALA A 61 -0.06 6.36 1.05
CA ALA A 61 0.70 5.21 0.57
C ALA A 61 1.75 5.56 -0.52
N TRP A 62 1.41 6.48 -1.43
CA TRP A 62 2.31 6.91 -2.51
C TRP A 62 3.46 7.80 -2.02
N ASP A 63 3.26 8.59 -0.97
CA ASP A 63 4.33 9.41 -0.39
C ASP A 63 5.28 8.55 0.44
N VAL A 64 4.75 7.58 1.20
CA VAL A 64 5.56 6.56 1.88
C VAL A 64 6.43 5.80 0.86
N TRP A 65 5.82 5.36 -0.25
CA TRP A 65 6.53 4.70 -1.34
C TRP A 65 7.61 5.60 -1.95
N ALA A 66 7.27 6.84 -2.31
CA ALA A 66 8.20 7.77 -2.95
C ALA A 66 9.41 8.08 -2.04
N ARG A 67 9.16 8.35 -0.76
CA ARG A 67 10.20 8.61 0.25
C ARG A 67 11.17 7.44 0.39
N LEU A 68 10.64 6.24 0.63
CA LEU A 68 11.45 5.05 0.88
C LEU A 68 12.19 4.57 -0.37
N THR A 69 11.64 4.79 -1.57
CA THR A 69 12.28 4.38 -2.83
C THR A 69 13.15 5.45 -3.46
N SER A 70 13.16 6.68 -2.95
CA SER A 70 13.99 7.77 -3.46
C SER A 70 15.49 7.44 -3.62
N PRO A 71 16.12 6.60 -2.77
CA PRO A 71 17.53 6.24 -2.93
C PRO A 71 17.76 5.15 -4.00
N LEU A 72 16.70 4.49 -4.48
CA LEU A 72 16.82 3.38 -5.42
C LEU A 72 16.94 3.88 -6.85
N ARG A 73 17.82 3.25 -7.63
CA ARG A 73 17.96 3.51 -9.06
C ARG A 73 16.68 3.09 -9.79
N ARG A 74 16.26 3.93 -10.74
CA ARG A 74 15.17 3.64 -11.69
C ARG A 74 15.72 3.40 -13.10
N PRO A 75 15.12 2.50 -13.91
CA PRO A 75 13.98 1.64 -13.57
C PRO A 75 14.34 0.60 -12.49
N PHE A 76 13.35 0.14 -11.72
CA PHE A 76 13.60 -0.86 -10.69
C PHE A 76 13.99 -2.20 -11.33
N GLU A 77 15.10 -2.79 -10.89
CA GLU A 77 15.59 -4.07 -11.41
C GLU A 77 14.75 -5.27 -10.95
N HIS A 78 14.02 -5.13 -9.84
CA HIS A 78 13.18 -6.20 -9.28
C HIS A 78 11.72 -6.05 -9.72
N GLU A 79 11.19 -7.10 -10.36
CA GLU A 79 9.79 -7.15 -10.79
C GLU A 79 8.82 -6.90 -9.62
N GLU A 80 9.14 -7.39 -8.43
CA GLU A 80 8.31 -7.17 -7.24
C GLU A 80 8.16 -5.67 -6.95
N LEU A 81 9.24 -4.87 -7.06
CA LEU A 81 9.18 -3.42 -6.87
C LEU A 81 8.41 -2.72 -7.99
N GLN A 82 8.49 -3.22 -9.23
CA GLN A 82 7.69 -2.70 -10.34
C GLN A 82 6.19 -2.92 -10.11
N ARG A 83 5.80 -4.12 -9.65
CA ARG A 83 4.41 -4.45 -9.30
C ARG A 83 3.91 -3.64 -8.11
N VAL A 84 4.73 -3.44 -7.08
CA VAL A 84 4.40 -2.55 -5.95
C VAL A 84 4.21 -1.12 -6.44
N ALA A 85 5.07 -0.61 -7.31
CA ALA A 85 4.92 0.74 -7.89
C ALA A 85 3.58 0.90 -8.63
N GLN A 86 3.19 -0.09 -9.44
CA GLN A 86 1.92 -0.09 -10.16
C GLN A 86 0.72 -0.14 -9.20
N ALA A 87 0.77 -0.99 -8.18
CA ALA A 87 -0.29 -1.08 -7.17
C ALA A 87 -0.43 0.21 -6.36
N VAL A 88 0.68 0.86 -5.98
CA VAL A 88 0.67 2.16 -5.31
C VAL A 88 0.07 3.24 -6.22
N ALA A 89 0.45 3.27 -7.50
CA ALA A 89 -0.15 4.19 -8.47
C ALA A 89 -1.67 3.95 -8.59
N ARG A 90 -2.11 2.68 -8.61
CA ARG A 90 -3.53 2.33 -8.66
C ARG A 90 -4.29 2.83 -7.43
N LEU A 91 -3.72 2.74 -6.24
CA LEU A 91 -4.34 3.32 -5.04
C LEU A 91 -4.45 4.85 -5.14
N ARG A 92 -3.45 5.51 -5.74
CA ARG A 92 -3.47 6.96 -5.94
C ARG A 92 -4.58 7.42 -6.89
N ASP A 93 -4.95 6.62 -7.89
CA ASP A 93 -6.08 6.93 -8.79
C ASP A 93 -7.41 7.14 -8.03
N PHE A 94 -7.52 6.60 -6.80
CA PHE A 94 -8.71 6.72 -5.94
C PHE A 94 -8.59 7.83 -4.89
N GLU A 95 -7.53 8.63 -4.90
CA GLU A 95 -7.31 9.70 -3.91
C GLU A 95 -8.53 10.63 -3.78
N ALA A 96 -9.06 11.12 -4.91
CA ALA A 96 -10.19 12.04 -4.91
C ALA A 96 -11.41 11.40 -4.24
N ALA A 97 -11.73 10.15 -4.59
CA ALA A 97 -12.87 9.42 -4.03
C ALA A 97 -12.70 9.15 -2.52
N LEU A 98 -11.49 8.87 -2.06
CA LEU A 98 -11.18 8.70 -0.65
C LEU A 98 -11.33 10.01 0.13
N ARG A 99 -10.85 11.13 -0.42
CA ARG A 99 -10.94 12.46 0.22
C ARG A 99 -12.36 12.99 0.29
N THR A 100 -13.19 12.72 -0.71
CA THR A 100 -14.61 13.15 -0.74
C THR A 100 -15.56 12.11 -0.15
N ALA A 101 -15.05 10.98 0.32
CA ALA A 101 -15.84 9.84 0.78
C ALA A 101 -16.90 9.40 -0.26
N ASP A 102 -16.54 9.40 -1.54
CA ASP A 102 -17.40 8.96 -2.65
C ASP A 102 -17.63 7.44 -2.58
N ARG A 103 -18.66 7.06 -1.84
CA ARG A 103 -19.03 5.66 -1.60
C ARG A 103 -19.35 4.91 -2.88
N GLN A 104 -19.94 5.57 -3.88
CA GLN A 104 -20.31 4.90 -5.13
C GLN A 104 -19.06 4.55 -5.93
N ARG A 105 -18.12 5.50 -6.05
CA ARG A 105 -16.85 5.27 -6.73
C ARG A 105 -16.00 4.23 -6.01
N LEU A 106 -15.89 4.31 -4.68
CA LEU A 106 -15.15 3.33 -3.87
C LEU A 106 -15.79 1.94 -3.94
N ALA A 107 -17.13 1.85 -3.93
CA ALA A 107 -17.84 0.60 -4.09
C ALA A 107 -17.63 0.00 -5.48
N ALA A 108 -17.57 0.79 -6.55
CA ALA A 108 -17.25 0.29 -7.88
C ALA A 108 -15.79 -0.20 -7.99
N ALA A 109 -14.87 0.43 -7.26
CA ALA A 109 -13.44 0.12 -7.28
C ALA A 109 -12.98 -0.90 -6.22
N ARG A 110 -13.89 -1.48 -5.43
CA ARG A 110 -13.55 -2.26 -4.23
C ARG A 110 -12.57 -3.41 -4.49
N VAL A 111 -12.74 -4.12 -5.61
CA VAL A 111 -11.88 -5.24 -6.00
C VAL A 111 -10.48 -4.73 -6.31
N GLU A 112 -10.39 -3.67 -7.11
CA GLU A 112 -9.11 -3.10 -7.53
C GLU A 112 -8.31 -2.52 -6.36
N ILE A 113 -8.98 -1.86 -5.40
CA ILE A 113 -8.34 -1.35 -4.18
C ILE A 113 -7.78 -2.50 -3.36
N ARG A 114 -8.58 -3.56 -3.15
CA ARG A 114 -8.15 -4.75 -2.38
C ARG A 114 -7.03 -5.49 -3.07
N ASP A 115 -7.08 -5.63 -4.38
CA ASP A 115 -6.03 -6.29 -5.18
C ASP A 115 -4.72 -5.50 -5.12
N ALA A 116 -4.78 -4.17 -5.19
CA ALA A 116 -3.61 -3.33 -5.01
C ALA A 116 -3.01 -3.47 -3.61
N GLN A 117 -3.83 -3.40 -2.56
CA GLN A 117 -3.41 -3.62 -1.17
C GLN A 117 -2.75 -5.00 -0.97
N HIS A 118 -3.37 -6.05 -1.52
CA HIS A 118 -2.85 -7.41 -1.43
C HIS A 118 -1.54 -7.58 -2.21
N THR A 119 -1.46 -7.01 -3.41
CA THR A 119 -0.24 -7.03 -4.24
C THR A 119 0.93 -6.38 -3.51
N ILE A 120 0.74 -5.18 -2.94
CA ILE A 120 1.80 -4.50 -2.17
C ILE A 120 2.34 -5.40 -1.06
N ARG A 121 1.44 -6.00 -0.26
CA ARG A 121 1.79 -6.88 0.85
C ARG A 121 2.54 -8.13 0.39
N ARG A 122 2.01 -8.79 -0.64
CA ARG A 122 2.54 -10.05 -1.16
C ARG A 122 3.92 -9.88 -1.79
N GLU A 123 4.07 -8.90 -2.68
CA GLU A 123 5.31 -8.68 -3.42
C GLU A 123 6.44 -8.20 -2.50
N LEU A 124 6.17 -7.31 -1.53
CA LEU A 124 7.17 -6.91 -0.53
C LEU A 124 7.61 -8.09 0.35
N ALA A 125 6.68 -8.96 0.75
CA ALA A 125 7.01 -10.16 1.50
C ALA A 125 7.79 -11.20 0.66
N ALA A 126 7.48 -11.33 -0.63
CA ALA A 126 8.23 -12.19 -1.55
C ALA A 126 9.66 -11.69 -1.74
N LEU A 127 9.83 -10.40 -2.05
CA LEU A 127 11.13 -9.79 -2.23
C LEU A 127 11.99 -9.86 -0.97
N ALA A 128 11.43 -9.53 0.20
CA ALA A 128 12.15 -9.64 1.47
C ALA A 128 12.67 -11.06 1.71
N ARG A 129 11.85 -12.09 1.44
CA ARG A 129 12.26 -13.49 1.57
C ARG A 129 13.34 -13.88 0.56
N ARG A 130 13.25 -13.41 -0.69
CA ARG A 130 14.24 -13.67 -1.73
C ARG A 130 15.60 -13.04 -1.40
N LEU A 131 15.59 -11.79 -0.92
CA LEU A 131 16.81 -11.07 -0.55
C LEU A 131 17.50 -11.66 0.68
N ALA A 132 16.75 -12.23 1.63
CA ALA A 132 17.32 -12.91 2.79
C ALA A 132 18.09 -14.18 2.38
N ARG A 133 17.53 -14.99 1.49
CA ARG A 133 18.17 -16.23 0.99
C ARG A 133 19.40 -15.98 0.12
N ALA A 134 19.45 -14.85 -0.59
CA ALA A 134 20.59 -14.47 -1.42
C ALA A 134 21.81 -13.96 -0.60
N SER A 135 21.72 -13.96 0.73
CA SER A 135 22.81 -13.62 1.66
C SER A 135 23.40 -14.84 2.36
N GLU A 136 22.79 -16.01 2.15
CA GLU A 136 23.27 -17.30 2.64
C GLU A 136 24.20 -17.93 1.59
#